data_AF-A0AAP3A5I2-F1
#
_entry.id   AF-A0AAP3A5I2-F1
#
_cell.length_a   1.000
_cell.length_b   1.000
_cell.length_c   1.000
_cell.angle_alpha   90.00
_cell.angle_beta   90.00
_cell.angle_gamma   90.00
#
_symmetry.space_group_name_H-M   'P 1'
#
loop_
_entity.id
_entity.type
_entity.pdbx_description
1 polymer ?
#
loop_
_entity_poly.entity_id
_entity_poly.type
_entity_poly.pdbx_seq_one_letter_code
_entity_poly.pdbx_strand_id
1 'polypeptide(L)' 'AWFREEIATLYQSAVSEALTAFGRGECYVEQYLDRPRHIEAQVIADEQGHVVVVGTRDCSLQRRNQKLVEEAPAPFLSA' A
#
# COMPACT_ATOMS: atom_id res chain seq x y z
N ALA A 1 13.31 -9.27 15.24
CA ALA A 1 14.46 -8.88 14.39
C ALA A 1 14.36 -7.41 14.01
N TRP A 2 14.00 -6.53 14.96
CA TRP A 2 13.84 -5.11 14.71
C TRP A 2 14.50 -4.38 15.87
N PHE A 3 15.58 -3.66 15.61
CA PHE A 3 16.31 -2.91 16.62
C PHE A 3 15.99 -1.43 16.48
N ARG A 4 15.69 -0.78 17.60
CA ARG A 4 15.28 0.62 17.61
C ARG A 4 16.40 1.54 17.10
N GLU A 5 17.62 1.11 17.35
CA GLU A 5 18.87 1.76 16.98
C GLU A 5 19.06 1.83 15.45
N GLU A 6 18.49 0.89 14.69
CA GLU A 6 18.62 0.84 13.22
C GLU A 6 17.65 1.79 12.50
N ILE A 7 16.58 2.22 13.17
CA ILE A 7 15.48 2.99 12.55
C ILE A 7 16.01 4.28 11.90
N ALA A 8 16.88 5.02 12.58
CA ALA A 8 17.40 6.29 12.06
C ALA A 8 18.15 6.10 10.74
N THR A 9 19.03 5.09 10.68
CA THR A 9 19.80 4.76 9.48
C THR A 9 18.90 4.29 8.33
N LEU A 10 17.96 3.39 8.62
CA LEU A 10 17.03 2.87 7.62
C LEU A 10 16.09 3.96 7.07
N TYR A 11 15.65 4.87 7.93
CA TYR A 11 14.83 6.01 7.53
C TYR A 11 15.61 6.94 6.58
N GLN A 12 16.87 7.25 6.88
CA GLN A 12 17.71 8.05 5.97
C GLN A 12 17.93 7.35 4.62
N SER A 13 18.07 6.03 4.61
CA SER A 13 18.13 5.25 3.37
C SER A 13 16.85 5.41 2.54
N ALA A 14 15.68 5.27 3.17
CA ALA A 14 14.39 5.44 2.51
C ALA A 14 14.20 6.85 1.94
N VAL A 15 14.61 7.90 2.67
CA VAL A 15 14.59 9.29 2.19
C VAL A 15 15.48 9.47 0.96
N SER A 16 16.70 8.90 0.97
CA SER A 16 17.62 8.97 -0.18
C SER A 16 17.07 8.28 -1.42
N GLU A 17 16.43 7.13 -1.25
CA GLU A 17 15.74 6.41 -2.33
C GLU A 17 14.56 7.22 -2.86
N ALA A 18 13.76 7.81 -1.98
CA ALA A 18 12.60 8.61 -2.37
C ALA A 18 13.00 9.87 -3.17
N LEU A 19 14.04 10.58 -2.73
CA LEU A 19 14.60 11.72 -3.47
C LEU A 19 15.07 11.31 -4.87
N THR A 20 15.75 10.17 -4.97
CA THR A 20 16.32 9.69 -6.23
C THR A 20 15.23 9.22 -7.21
N ALA A 21 14.23 8.50 -6.72
CA ALA A 21 13.18 7.89 -7.55
C ALA A 21 12.02 8.84 -7.87
N PHE A 22 11.66 9.73 -6.94
CA PHE A 22 10.46 10.57 -7.03
C PHE A 22 10.75 12.08 -7.00
N GLY A 23 12.01 12.50 -6.79
CA GLY A 23 12.39 13.92 -6.66
C GLY A 23 11.96 14.58 -5.35
N ARG A 24 11.45 13.78 -4.40
CA ARG A 24 10.83 14.21 -3.15
C ARG A 24 11.18 13.24 -2.02
N GLY A 25 11.67 13.76 -0.91
CA GLY A 25 12.24 12.98 0.19
C GLY A 25 11.32 12.81 1.38
N GLU A 26 10.07 13.25 1.28
CA GLU A 26 9.12 13.12 2.38
C GLU A 26 8.81 11.64 2.64
N CYS A 27 9.06 11.20 3.87
CA CYS A 27 8.70 9.88 4.37
C CYS A 27 7.92 10.04 5.68
N TYR A 28 7.20 9.01 6.06
CA TYR A 28 6.51 8.91 7.35
C TYR A 28 6.56 7.46 7.82
N VAL A 29 6.25 7.24 9.10
CA VAL A 29 6.28 5.91 9.71
C VAL A 29 4.86 5.50 10.07
N GLU A 30 4.51 4.27 9.72
CA GLU A 30 3.25 3.63 10.08
C GLU A 30 3.51 2.38 10.92
N GLN A 31 2.46 1.90 11.58
CA GLN A 31 2.50 0.62 12.26
C GLN A 31 2.64 -0.53 11.25
N TYR A 32 3.65 -1.38 11.45
CA TYR A 32 3.80 -2.59 10.65
C TYR A 32 2.76 -3.65 11.02
N LEU A 33 2.07 -4.19 10.01
CA LEU A 33 1.16 -5.33 10.15
C LEU A 33 1.88 -6.59 9.65
N ASP A 34 1.94 -7.65 10.48
CA ASP A 34 2.70 -8.87 10.17
C ASP A 34 2.04 -9.75 9.09
N ARG A 35 0.70 -9.86 9.12
CA ARG A 35 -0.08 -10.70 8.19
C ARG A 35 -1.29 -9.95 7.61
N PRO A 36 -1.07 -8.81 6.93
CA PRO A 36 -2.15 -8.04 6.35
C PRO A 36 -2.68 -8.72 5.08
N ARG A 37 -3.94 -8.44 4.76
CA ARG A 37 -4.46 -8.57 3.39
C ARG A 37 -4.37 -7.20 2.70
N HIS A 38 -3.93 -7.16 1.44
CA HIS A 38 -3.94 -5.93 0.64
C HIS A 38 -5.24 -5.89 -0.15
N ILE A 39 -6.25 -5.21 0.41
CA ILE A 39 -7.56 -5.04 -0.22
C ILE A 39 -7.68 -3.64 -0.76
N GLU A 40 -8.12 -3.52 -2.01
CA GLU A 40 -8.36 -2.23 -2.65
C GLU A 40 -9.76 -2.17 -3.28
N ALA A 41 -10.31 -0.95 -3.38
CA ALA A 41 -11.61 -0.69 -3.95
C ALA A 41 -11.47 0.16 -5.22
N GLN A 42 -12.17 -0.22 -6.28
CA GLN A 42 -12.23 0.58 -7.49
C GLN A 42 -13.38 1.59 -7.37
N VAL A 43 -13.05 2.87 -7.45
CA VAL A 43 -13.99 3.98 -7.39
C VAL A 43 -14.09 4.64 -8.78
N ILE A 44 -15.31 4.99 -9.19
CA ILE A 44 -15.58 5.83 -10.37
C ILE A 44 -16.43 7.01 -9.91
N ALA A 45 -16.07 8.22 -10.34
CA ALA A 45 -16.79 9.45 -10.03
C ALA A 45 -16.98 10.29 -11.30
N ASP A 46 -18.08 11.04 -11.37
CA ASP A 46 -18.35 11.99 -12.45
C ASP A 46 -18.44 13.45 -11.96
N GLU A 47 -18.48 14.40 -12.90
CA GLU A 47 -18.58 15.84 -12.60
C GLU A 47 -19.95 16.27 -12.08
N GLN A 48 -20.97 15.40 -12.19
CA GLN A 48 -22.31 15.65 -11.65
C GLN A 48 -22.42 15.24 -10.18
N GLY A 49 -21.33 14.73 -9.59
CA GLY A 49 -21.23 14.36 -8.19
C GLY A 49 -21.65 12.92 -7.89
N HIS A 50 -21.85 12.07 -8.90
CA HIS A 50 -22.06 10.65 -8.67
C HIS A 50 -20.73 9.96 -8.37
N VAL A 51 -20.74 9.08 -7.37
CA VAL A 51 -19.58 8.26 -6.98
C VAL A 51 -20.05 6.83 -6.75
N VAL A 52 -19.36 5.87 -7.34
CA VAL A 52 -19.66 4.44 -7.18
C VAL A 52 -18.40 3.66 -6.85
N VAL A 53 -18.54 2.66 -5.97
CA VAL A 53 -17.54 1.61 -5.76
C VAL A 53 -17.94 0.44 -6.65
N VAL A 54 -17.19 0.19 -7.72
CA VAL A 54 -17.52 -0.85 -8.73
C VAL A 54 -17.01 -2.24 -8.35
N GLY A 55 -16.20 -2.36 -7.29
CA GLY A 55 -15.78 -3.64 -6.76
C GLY A 55 -14.53 -3.55 -5.90
N THR A 56 -14.15 -4.69 -5.34
CA THR A 56 -12.94 -4.86 -4.54
C THR A 56 -11.97 -5.83 -5.22
N ARG A 57 -10.69 -5.72 -4.92
CA ARG A 57 -9.65 -6.66 -5.34
C ARG A 57 -8.82 -7.10 -4.13
N ASP A 58 -8.49 -8.38 -4.09
CA ASP A 58 -7.46 -8.90 -3.17
C ASP A 58 -6.14 -8.99 -3.95
N CYS A 59 -5.16 -8.20 -3.50
CA CYS A 59 -3.82 -8.13 -4.07
C CYS A 59 -2.77 -8.60 -3.07
N SER A 60 -3.14 -9.48 -2.13
CA SER A 60 -2.27 -9.92 -1.02
C SER A 60 -1.08 -10.76 -1.48
N LEU A 61 -1.17 -11.40 -2.66
CA LEU A 61 -0.08 -12.20 -3.20
C LEU A 61 0.99 -11.28 -3.81
N GLN A 62 2.03 -11.03 -3.01
CA GLN A 62 3.09 -10.08 -3.30
C GLN A 62 4.47 -10.68 -3.06
N ARG A 63 5.48 -10.15 -3.76
CA ARG A 63 6.89 -10.39 -3.44
C ARG A 63 7.59 -9.04 -3.33
N ARG A 64 8.25 -8.79 -2.20
CA ARG A 64 8.93 -7.50 -1.93
C ARG A 64 8.01 -6.28 -2.18
N ASN A 65 6.79 -6.35 -1.65
CA ASN A 65 5.77 -5.28 -1.75
C ASN A 65 5.30 -4.95 -3.17
N GLN A 66 5.52 -5.86 -4.13
CA GLN A 66 5.03 -5.76 -5.50
C GLN A 66 3.95 -6.80 -5.75
N LYS A 67 2.82 -6.39 -6.33
CA LYS A 67 1.69 -7.26 -6.69
C LYS A 67 2.13 -8.27 -7.74
N LEU A 68 1.77 -9.54 -7.54
CA LEU A 68 2.05 -10.63 -8.47
C LEU A 68 0.76 -11.26 -9.03
N VAL A 69 -0.23 -11.46 -8.17
CA VAL A 69 -1.55 -11.99 -8.53
C VAL A 69 -2.61 -11.15 -7.84
N GLU A 70 -3.68 -10.87 -8.59
CA GLU A 70 -4.79 -10.04 -8.16
C GLU A 70 -6.09 -10.77 -8.50
N GLU A 71 -7.01 -10.85 -7.54
CA GLU A 71 -8.32 -11.50 -7.74
C GLU A 71 -9.46 -10.52 -7.44
N ALA A 72 -10.56 -10.68 -8.18
CA ALA A 72 -11.77 -9.86 -8.06
C ALA A 72 -13.03 -10.74 -8.10
N PRO A 73 -14.03 -10.54 -7.21
CA PRO A 73 -13.99 -9.65 -6.05
C PRO A 73 -13.01 -10.16 -4.98
N ALA A 74 -12.61 -9.32 -4.02
CA ALA A 74 -11.83 -9.78 -2.88
C ALA A 74 -12.64 -10.83 -2.09
N PRO A 75 -12.16 -12.08 -1.96
CA PRO A 75 -12.96 -13.14 -1.36
C PRO A 75 -13.03 -12.97 0.16
N PHE A 76 -14.03 -13.60 0.78
CA PHE A 76 -14.19 -13.64 2.24
C PHE A 76 -14.29 -12.26 2.92
N LEU A 77 -14.72 -11.24 2.18
CA LEU A 77 -15.25 -10.01 2.76
C LEU A 77 -16.76 -10.21 2.97
N SER A 78 -17.24 -9.95 4.18
CA SER A 78 -18.68 -9.89 4.43
C SER A 78 -19.26 -8.60 3.84
N ALA A 79 -20.53 -8.65 3.45
CA ALA A 79 -21.30 -7.44 3.15
C ALA A 79 -21.52 -6.61 4.43
#